data_AF-A0A136JR18-F1
#
_entry.id   AF-A0A136JR18-F1
#
_cell.length_a   1.000
_cell.length_b   1.000
_cell.length_c   1.000
_cell.angle_alpha   90.00
_cell.angle_beta   90.00
_cell.angle_gamma   90.00
#
_symmetry.space_group_name_H-M   'P 1'
#
loop_
_entity.id
_entity.type
_entity.pdbx_description
1 polymer ?
#
loop_
_entity_poly.entity_id
_entity_poly.type
_entity_poly.pdbx_seq_one_letter_code
_entity_poly.pdbx_strand_id
1 'polypeptide(L)'
;MTKADYMSRDRSSHYSTPMVAHMMTPGVVQIPGDVSVSEAALLLDREQIPCLLVKDTETTFGIMTSGDIVKKVIAQGLEPHDVEVRAIMSQPVHSVEYDQLLSDATSLMASTGASLLIVTKQSQPVGILTARDLALAPKRCDTCLPATVRVTDGDQEGAKHLATIRQLSHVGALIESRTLLLPGTTVVLSFILPGADLSFSIRGTILNSGYEPDCAATYTVMGEPPEVDIQFAPMAASDESKIRAWVLQNLPRPSDLS
;
A
#
# COMPACT_ATOMS: atom_id res chain seq x y z
N MET A 1 -36.33 -19.38 -8.29
CA MET A 1 -35.18 -18.56 -7.86
C MET A 1 -34.36 -19.42 -6.92
N THR A 2 -33.25 -19.98 -7.41
CA THR A 2 -32.43 -20.88 -6.60
C THR A 2 -30.95 -20.60 -6.86
N LYS A 3 -30.23 -20.57 -5.74
CA LYS A 3 -28.83 -20.31 -5.40
C LYS A 3 -27.70 -20.88 -6.30
N ALA A 4 -27.96 -21.29 -7.54
CA ALA A 4 -27.04 -22.05 -8.39
C ALA A 4 -26.34 -21.22 -9.50
N ASP A 5 -26.76 -19.99 -9.78
CA ASP A 5 -26.21 -19.21 -10.90
C ASP A 5 -25.11 -18.19 -10.50
N TYR A 6 -24.66 -18.17 -9.24
CA TYR A 6 -23.61 -17.25 -8.79
C TYR A 6 -22.21 -17.90 -8.68
N MET A 7 -22.00 -19.05 -9.34
CA MET A 7 -20.71 -19.74 -9.38
C MET A 7 -20.14 -19.84 -10.80
N SER A 8 -19.98 -18.70 -11.48
CA SER A 8 -19.15 -18.67 -12.67
C SER A 8 -18.25 -17.46 -12.73
N ARG A 9 -16.95 -17.79 -12.67
CA ARG A 9 -15.78 -17.03 -13.08
C ARG A 9 -15.40 -15.88 -12.15
N ASP A 10 -14.71 -16.23 -11.08
CA ASP A 10 -13.49 -15.50 -10.79
C ASP A 10 -12.35 -16.51 -10.63
N ARG A 11 -11.40 -16.50 -11.56
CA ARG A 11 -10.16 -17.27 -11.45
C ARG A 11 -9.41 -16.61 -10.29
N SER A 12 -9.56 -17.19 -9.10
CA SER A 12 -8.88 -16.76 -7.88
C SER A 12 -7.39 -16.71 -8.12
N SER A 13 -6.90 -15.54 -8.47
CA SER A 13 -5.47 -15.26 -8.46
C SER A 13 -4.99 -15.37 -7.03
N HIS A 14 -4.06 -16.29 -6.80
CA HIS A 14 -3.23 -16.30 -5.60
C HIS A 14 -2.22 -15.14 -5.68
N TYR A 15 -2.73 -13.91 -5.64
CA TYR A 15 -1.95 -12.75 -5.25
C TYR A 15 -1.78 -12.80 -3.74
N SER A 16 -0.56 -12.54 -3.24
CA SER A 16 -0.39 -12.29 -1.81
C SER A 16 -1.21 -11.05 -1.48
N THR A 17 -2.36 -11.25 -0.83
CA THR A 17 -3.26 -10.16 -0.48
C THR A 17 -2.48 -9.15 0.36
N PRO A 18 -2.38 -7.88 -0.06
CA PRO A 18 -1.62 -6.90 0.69
C PRO A 18 -2.20 -6.80 2.11
N MET A 19 -1.33 -6.88 3.11
CA MET A 19 -1.68 -6.60 4.50
C MET A 19 -1.57 -5.10 4.79
N VAL A 20 -2.24 -4.66 5.84
CA VAL A 20 -2.17 -3.29 6.35
C VAL A 20 -0.72 -2.87 6.62
N ALA A 21 0.09 -3.75 7.22
CA ALA A 21 1.50 -3.48 7.53
C ALA A 21 2.32 -3.04 6.32
N HIS A 22 1.97 -3.45 5.11
CA HIS A 22 2.70 -3.08 3.89
C HIS A 22 2.38 -1.66 3.41
N MET A 23 1.21 -1.11 3.76
CA MET A 23 0.71 0.17 3.26
C MET A 23 0.69 1.28 4.31
N MET A 24 0.79 0.93 5.60
CA MET A 24 0.71 1.91 6.67
C MET A 24 1.92 2.86 6.68
N THR A 25 1.69 4.09 7.13
CA THR A 25 2.77 4.99 7.56
C THR A 25 3.13 4.65 9.02
N PRO A 26 4.37 4.24 9.32
CA PRO A 26 4.79 3.94 10.68
C PRO A 26 4.81 5.18 11.56
N GLY A 27 4.48 5.00 12.84
CA GLY A 27 4.46 6.06 13.84
C GLY A 27 3.10 6.73 13.98
N VAL A 28 2.74 7.04 15.22
CA VAL A 28 1.54 7.79 15.57
C VAL A 28 1.93 8.83 16.60
N VAL A 29 1.78 10.10 16.26
CA VAL A 29 2.03 11.18 17.22
C VAL A 29 0.82 11.32 18.12
N GLN A 30 1.06 11.17 19.43
CA GLN A 30 0.04 11.29 20.47
C GLN A 30 0.19 12.63 21.19
N ILE A 31 -0.94 13.31 21.41
CA ILE A 31 -1.00 14.56 22.16
C ILE A 31 -2.08 14.52 23.26
N PRO A 32 -1.89 15.23 24.38
CA PRO A 32 -2.95 15.45 25.36
C PRO A 32 -4.13 16.25 24.79
N GLY A 33 -5.33 16.03 25.34
CA GLY A 33 -6.57 16.71 24.90
C GLY A 33 -6.68 18.19 25.29
N ASP A 34 -5.95 18.64 26.32
CA ASP A 34 -5.87 20.04 26.79
C ASP A 34 -4.93 20.91 25.96
N VAL A 35 -4.16 20.34 25.03
CA VAL A 35 -3.33 21.11 24.10
C VAL A 35 -4.22 22.02 23.25
N SER A 36 -3.74 23.24 22.97
CA SER A 36 -4.48 24.16 22.11
C SER A 36 -4.48 23.68 20.66
N VAL A 37 -5.53 24.02 19.90
CA VAL A 37 -5.59 23.70 18.47
C VAL A 37 -4.42 24.36 17.71
N SER A 38 -3.97 25.53 18.15
CA SER A 38 -2.81 26.22 17.55
C SER A 38 -1.51 25.41 17.66
N GLU A 39 -1.19 24.87 18.84
CA GLU A 39 -0.01 24.04 19.06
C GLU A 39 -0.11 22.72 18.30
N ALA A 40 -1.30 22.12 18.29
CA ALA A 40 -1.54 20.89 17.56
C ALA A 40 -1.43 21.09 16.03
N ALA A 41 -1.85 22.25 15.51
CA ALA A 41 -1.65 22.61 14.11
C ALA A 41 -0.16 22.74 13.75
N LEU A 42 0.65 23.32 14.63
CA LEU A 42 2.10 23.41 14.45
C LEU A 42 2.75 22.03 14.42
N LEU A 43 2.27 21.08 15.23
CA LEU A 43 2.76 19.69 15.22
C LEU A 43 2.41 18.99 13.91
N LEU A 44 1.19 19.15 13.39
CA LEU A 44 0.79 18.60 12.09
C LEU A 44 1.72 19.08 10.96
N ASP A 45 2.00 20.38 10.92
CA ASP A 45 2.85 20.99 9.88
C ASP A 45 4.33 20.60 10.03
N ARG A 46 4.86 20.68 11.25
CA ARG A 46 6.27 20.37 11.54
C ARG A 46 6.61 18.91 11.26
N GLU A 47 5.76 17.99 11.71
CA GLU A 47 6.00 16.55 11.59
C GLU A 47 5.49 15.99 10.25
N GLN A 48 4.81 16.80 9.43
CA GLN A 48 4.25 16.40 8.12
C GLN A 48 3.36 15.15 8.21
N ILE A 49 2.56 15.06 9.27
CA ILE A 49 1.68 13.92 9.57
C ILE A 49 0.23 14.25 9.22
N PRO A 50 -0.57 13.25 8.78
CA PRO A 50 -1.95 13.49 8.34
C PRO A 50 -2.93 13.74 9.50
N CYS A 51 -2.59 13.27 10.71
CA CYS A 51 -3.44 13.42 11.88
C CYS A 51 -2.65 13.31 13.19
N LEU A 52 -3.29 13.71 14.28
CA LEU A 52 -2.84 13.51 15.65
C LEU A 52 -3.80 12.57 16.39
N LEU A 53 -3.23 11.64 17.16
CA LEU A 53 -3.98 10.81 18.10
C LEU A 53 -4.08 11.56 19.43
N VAL A 54 -5.30 11.95 19.78
CA VAL A 54 -5.59 12.76 20.96
C VAL A 54 -5.91 11.82 22.12
N LYS A 55 -5.18 11.93 23.23
CA LYS A 55 -5.46 11.24 24.48
C LYS A 55 -6.15 12.23 25.43
N ASP A 56 -7.46 12.05 25.63
CA ASP A 56 -8.26 12.91 26.51
C ASP A 56 -8.28 12.37 27.96
N THR A 57 -8.42 11.06 28.10
CA THR A 57 -8.30 10.36 29.39
C THR A 57 -7.43 9.11 29.22
N GLU A 58 -7.25 8.30 30.28
CA GLU A 58 -6.53 7.03 30.17
C GLU A 58 -7.17 6.02 29.21
N THR A 59 -8.48 6.15 28.96
CA THR A 59 -9.24 5.22 28.10
C THR A 59 -9.89 5.89 26.90
N THR A 60 -9.93 7.21 26.87
CA THR A 60 -10.60 7.99 25.82
C THR A 60 -9.58 8.53 24.83
N PHE A 61 -9.67 8.04 23.60
CA PHE A 61 -8.88 8.51 22.47
C PHE A 61 -9.77 9.17 21.42
N GLY A 62 -9.21 10.13 20.69
CA GLY A 62 -9.83 10.77 19.53
C GLY A 62 -8.80 11.02 18.44
N ILE A 63 -9.26 11.36 17.25
CA ILE A 63 -8.38 11.79 16.15
C ILE A 63 -8.65 13.27 15.86
N MET A 64 -7.59 14.03 15.60
CA MET A 64 -7.70 15.36 15.02
C MET A 64 -6.92 15.43 13.70
N THR A 65 -7.57 15.97 12.67
CA THR A 65 -6.97 16.24 11.36
C THR A 65 -6.96 17.75 11.05
N SER A 66 -6.19 18.18 10.06
CA SER A 66 -6.24 19.57 9.55
C SER A 66 -7.65 19.95 9.06
N GLY A 67 -8.42 18.99 8.56
CA GLY A 67 -9.82 19.19 8.16
C GLY A 67 -10.73 19.52 9.34
N ASP A 68 -10.47 18.96 10.52
CA ASP A 68 -11.23 19.28 11.74
C ASP A 68 -10.97 20.73 12.17
N ILE A 69 -9.72 21.19 12.10
CA ILE A 69 -9.35 22.59 12.39
C ILE A 69 -10.15 23.54 11.51
N VAL A 70 -10.15 23.30 10.19
CA VAL A 70 -10.88 24.15 9.24
C VAL A 70 -12.38 24.14 9.52
N LYS A 71 -12.99 22.96 9.71
CA LYS A 71 -14.45 22.81 9.83
C LYS A 71 -15.02 23.19 11.20
N LYS A 72 -14.30 22.88 12.28
CA LYS A 72 -14.80 22.98 13.66
C LYS A 72 -14.28 24.22 14.39
N VAL A 73 -13.19 24.84 13.91
CA VAL A 73 -12.63 26.07 14.52
C VAL A 73 -12.78 27.25 13.58
N ILE A 74 -12.10 27.20 12.43
CA ILE A 74 -12.04 28.36 11.51
C ILE A 74 -13.41 28.70 10.93
N ALA A 75 -14.14 27.70 10.42
CA ALA A 75 -15.47 27.91 9.86
C ALA A 75 -16.52 28.34 10.91
N GLN A 76 -16.23 28.13 12.20
CA GLN A 76 -17.07 28.58 13.31
C GLN A 76 -16.68 29.99 13.82
N GLY A 77 -15.62 30.59 13.28
CA GLY A 77 -15.10 31.89 13.74
C GLY A 77 -14.47 31.82 15.13
N LEU A 78 -14.00 30.63 15.54
CA LEU A 78 -13.31 30.44 16.82
C LEU A 78 -11.81 30.70 16.68
N GLU A 79 -11.21 31.18 17.75
CA GLU A 79 -9.77 31.42 17.83
C GLU A 79 -9.01 30.13 18.18
N PRO A 80 -8.05 29.65 17.36
CA PRO A 80 -7.37 28.36 17.58
C PRO A 80 -6.54 28.25 18.85
N HIS A 81 -6.17 29.39 19.46
CA HIS A 81 -5.40 29.42 20.71
C HIS A 81 -6.30 29.24 21.94
N ASP A 82 -7.59 29.54 21.83
CA ASP A 82 -8.57 29.44 22.92
C ASP A 82 -9.34 28.11 22.93
N VAL A 83 -9.19 27.31 21.87
CA VAL A 83 -9.87 26.02 21.71
C VAL A 83 -8.89 24.90 22.03
N GLU A 84 -9.31 24.00 22.92
CA GLU A 84 -8.59 22.75 23.20
C GLU A 84 -8.90 21.68 22.16
N VAL A 85 -7.91 20.83 21.86
CA VAL A 85 -8.05 19.75 20.88
C VAL A 85 -9.15 18.76 21.26
N ARG A 86 -9.37 18.49 22.55
CA ARG A 86 -10.44 17.59 23.01
C ARG A 86 -11.83 18.02 22.54
N ALA A 87 -12.05 19.31 22.31
CA ALA A 87 -13.33 19.85 21.90
C ALA A 87 -13.62 19.59 20.41
N ILE A 88 -12.56 19.37 19.61
CA ILE A 88 -12.67 19.20 18.16
C ILE A 88 -12.26 17.81 17.67
N MET A 89 -11.70 16.96 18.53
CA MET A 89 -11.37 15.59 18.15
C MET A 89 -12.61 14.80 17.73
N SER A 90 -12.42 13.86 16.81
CA SER A 90 -13.46 12.98 16.30
C SER A 90 -13.40 11.61 17.01
N GLN A 91 -14.58 11.06 17.31
CA GLN A 91 -14.77 9.78 17.99
C GLN A 91 -15.91 8.98 17.33
N PRO A 92 -15.88 7.64 17.38
CA PRO A 92 -14.82 6.79 17.93
C PRO A 92 -13.57 6.75 17.01
N VAL A 93 -12.42 6.39 17.58
CA VAL A 93 -11.21 6.09 16.80
C VAL A 93 -11.37 4.73 16.14
N HIS A 94 -11.41 4.71 14.80
CA HIS A 94 -11.42 3.46 14.05
C HIS A 94 -9.99 2.94 13.90
N SER A 95 -9.78 1.67 14.24
CA SER A 95 -8.48 1.01 14.17
C SER A 95 -8.54 -0.32 13.41
N VAL A 96 -7.38 -0.75 12.94
CA VAL A 96 -7.18 -2.00 12.20
C VAL A 96 -5.85 -2.63 12.64
N GLU A 97 -5.79 -3.95 12.78
CA GLU A 97 -4.53 -4.60 13.17
C GLU A 97 -3.56 -4.68 11.97
N TYR A 98 -2.27 -4.57 12.26
CA TYR A 98 -1.21 -4.53 11.24
C TYR A 98 -1.15 -5.78 10.34
N ASP A 99 -1.56 -6.94 10.87
CA ASP A 99 -1.56 -8.23 10.18
C ASP A 99 -2.88 -8.54 9.44
N GLN A 100 -3.86 -7.62 9.50
CA GLN A 100 -5.10 -7.75 8.74
C GLN A 100 -4.92 -7.43 7.26
N LEU A 101 -5.86 -7.94 6.46
CA LEU A 101 -5.88 -7.71 5.02
C LEU A 101 -6.27 -6.27 4.71
N LEU A 102 -5.67 -5.70 3.67
CA LEU A 102 -5.98 -4.36 3.20
C LEU A 102 -7.44 -4.23 2.71
N SER A 103 -8.03 -5.33 2.23
CA SER A 103 -9.45 -5.41 1.87
C SER A 103 -10.37 -5.13 3.06
N ASP A 104 -9.98 -5.59 4.24
CA ASP A 104 -10.76 -5.42 5.46
C ASP A 104 -10.70 -3.98 5.93
N ALA A 105 -9.50 -3.37 5.87
CA ALA A 105 -9.30 -1.95 6.10
C ALA A 105 -10.13 -1.08 5.14
N THR A 106 -10.14 -1.45 3.85
CA THR A 106 -10.92 -0.75 2.81
C THR A 106 -12.42 -0.84 3.09
N SER A 107 -12.90 -2.02 3.47
CA SER A 107 -14.31 -2.24 3.82
C SER A 107 -14.71 -1.48 5.08
N LEU A 108 -13.81 -1.41 6.07
CA LEU A 108 -14.01 -0.63 7.28
C LEU A 108 -14.11 0.87 6.97
N MET A 109 -13.20 1.43 6.17
CA MET A 109 -13.29 2.83 5.72
C MET A 109 -14.57 3.11 4.95
N ALA A 110 -14.97 2.22 4.04
CA ALA A 110 -16.19 2.40 3.23
C ALA A 110 -17.47 2.36 4.07
N SER A 111 -17.55 1.47 5.06
CA SER A 111 -18.73 1.31 5.93
C SER A 111 -18.84 2.39 7.01
N THR A 112 -17.72 2.89 7.51
CA THR A 112 -17.68 3.95 8.55
C THR A 112 -17.68 5.36 7.95
N GLY A 113 -17.29 5.50 6.69
CA GLY A 113 -16.98 6.79 6.06
C GLY A 113 -15.68 7.42 6.56
N ALA A 114 -14.89 6.69 7.36
CA ALA A 114 -13.61 7.16 7.85
C ALA A 114 -12.59 7.19 6.71
N SER A 115 -11.88 8.32 6.57
CA SER A 115 -10.78 8.46 5.60
C SER A 115 -9.41 8.06 6.18
N LEU A 116 -9.39 7.66 7.46
CA LEU A 116 -8.19 7.36 8.22
C LEU A 116 -8.49 6.28 9.26
N LEU A 117 -7.56 5.33 9.41
CA LEU A 117 -7.56 4.30 10.43
C LEU A 117 -6.23 4.35 11.20
N ILE A 118 -6.31 4.14 12.52
CA ILE A 118 -5.12 3.88 13.34
C ILE A 118 -4.74 2.42 13.19
N VAL A 119 -3.49 2.16 12.84
CA VAL A 119 -2.97 0.80 12.77
C VAL A 119 -2.44 0.39 14.14
N THR A 120 -2.92 -0.74 14.63
CA THR A 120 -2.52 -1.31 15.91
C THR A 120 -1.71 -2.58 15.73
N LYS A 121 -0.84 -2.87 16.71
CA LYS A 121 -0.20 -4.15 16.90
C LYS A 121 -0.40 -4.56 18.34
N GLN A 122 -1.13 -5.63 18.58
CA GLN A 122 -1.48 -6.05 19.95
C GLN A 122 -2.14 -4.90 20.74
N SER A 123 -3.08 -4.19 20.10
CA SER A 123 -3.78 -3.03 20.66
C SER A 123 -2.92 -1.80 20.98
N GLN A 124 -1.64 -1.78 20.58
CA GLN A 124 -0.79 -0.59 20.66
C GLN A 124 -0.79 0.14 19.32
N PRO A 125 -0.98 1.47 19.27
CA PRO A 125 -0.93 2.23 18.03
C PRO A 125 0.51 2.24 17.48
N VAL A 126 0.68 1.72 16.26
CA VAL A 126 1.99 1.59 15.59
C VAL A 126 2.08 2.35 14.27
N GLY A 127 0.96 2.75 13.68
CA GLY A 127 0.95 3.50 12.43
C GLY A 127 -0.39 4.09 12.07
N ILE A 128 -0.44 4.71 10.90
CA ILE A 128 -1.61 5.36 10.32
C ILE A 128 -1.84 4.78 8.93
N LEU A 129 -3.09 4.50 8.58
CA LEU A 129 -3.50 4.12 7.24
C LEU A 129 -4.57 5.09 6.75
N THR A 130 -4.33 5.76 5.62
CA THR A 130 -5.28 6.71 5.04
C THR A 130 -5.97 6.16 3.79
N ALA A 131 -7.12 6.71 3.44
CA ALA A 131 -7.80 6.40 2.19
C ALA A 131 -6.92 6.75 0.95
N ARG A 132 -6.00 7.72 1.11
CA ARG A 132 -4.98 8.00 0.09
C ARG A 132 -4.01 6.84 -0.03
N ASP A 133 -3.53 6.28 1.07
CA ASP A 133 -2.65 5.10 1.05
C ASP A 133 -3.37 3.89 0.44
N LEU A 134 -4.69 3.76 0.62
CA LEU A 134 -5.50 2.76 -0.07
C LEU A 134 -5.68 3.04 -1.57
N ALA A 135 -5.84 4.31 -1.96
CA ALA A 135 -5.94 4.69 -3.38
C ALA A 135 -4.59 4.51 -4.11
N LEU A 136 -3.49 4.68 -3.37
CA LEU A 136 -2.11 4.44 -3.77
C LEU A 136 -1.66 3.00 -3.50
N ALA A 137 -2.49 2.19 -2.83
CA ALA A 137 -2.30 0.75 -2.70
C ALA A 137 -2.08 0.20 -4.09
N PRO A 138 -1.22 -0.82 -4.27
CA PRO A 138 -0.60 -1.11 -5.54
C PRO A 138 -1.65 -1.40 -6.62
N LYS A 139 -2.12 -0.34 -7.28
CA LYS A 139 -2.64 -0.35 -8.62
C LYS A 139 -1.41 -0.58 -9.45
N ARG A 140 -1.07 -1.84 -9.52
CA ARG A 140 -0.18 -2.43 -10.49
C ARG A 140 -0.57 -1.82 -11.84
N CYS A 141 0.24 -0.87 -12.32
CA CYS A 141 0.02 -0.27 -13.62
C CYS A 141 0.34 -1.35 -14.64
N ASP A 142 -0.65 -1.73 -15.45
CA ASP A 142 -0.40 -2.63 -16.56
C ASP A 142 0.66 -2.01 -17.46
N THR A 143 1.68 -2.80 -17.78
CA THR A 143 2.84 -2.37 -18.53
C THR A 143 3.46 -3.53 -19.28
N CYS A 144 4.49 -3.25 -20.06
CA CYS A 144 5.24 -4.24 -20.83
C CYS A 144 6.71 -3.81 -20.84
N LEU A 145 7.28 -3.66 -19.65
CA LEU A 145 8.65 -3.19 -19.52
C LEU A 145 9.61 -4.38 -19.62
N PRO A 146 10.61 -4.34 -20.51
CA PRO A 146 11.65 -5.34 -20.51
C PRO A 146 12.46 -5.23 -19.21
N ALA A 147 12.68 -6.37 -18.56
CA ALA A 147 13.42 -6.46 -17.32
C ALA A 147 14.38 -7.65 -17.32
N THR A 148 15.35 -7.60 -16.43
CA THR A 148 16.25 -8.72 -16.13
C THR A 148 16.13 -9.06 -14.65
N VAL A 149 15.84 -10.32 -14.37
CA VAL A 149 15.81 -10.87 -13.01
C VAL A 149 17.11 -11.60 -12.76
N ARG A 150 17.75 -11.34 -11.63
CA ARG A 150 18.86 -12.14 -11.12
C ARG A 150 18.47 -12.78 -9.81
N VAL A 151 18.69 -14.08 -9.69
CA VAL A 151 18.54 -14.78 -8.41
C VAL A 151 19.76 -14.47 -7.54
N THR A 152 19.54 -14.11 -6.28
CA THR A 152 20.60 -13.86 -5.31
C THR A 152 20.45 -14.86 -4.17
N ASP A 153 21.43 -15.76 -4.03
CA ASP A 153 21.56 -16.69 -2.92
C ASP A 153 22.85 -16.35 -2.16
N GLY A 154 22.75 -15.39 -1.23
CA GLY A 154 23.92 -14.82 -0.53
C GLY A 154 24.81 -13.92 -1.41
N ASP A 155 26.13 -14.07 -1.29
CA ASP A 155 27.16 -13.26 -1.98
C ASP A 155 27.43 -13.70 -3.43
N GLN A 156 26.78 -14.74 -3.94
CA GLN A 156 26.95 -15.23 -5.30
C GLN A 156 25.84 -14.63 -6.21
N GLU A 157 26.24 -13.87 -7.24
CA GLU A 157 25.31 -13.40 -8.27
C GLU A 157 24.90 -14.57 -9.17
N GLY A 158 23.62 -14.94 -9.16
CA GLY A 158 23.05 -15.93 -10.05
C GLY A 158 22.91 -15.46 -11.51
N ALA A 159 22.47 -16.37 -12.37
CA ALA A 159 22.27 -16.10 -13.79
C ALA A 159 21.25 -14.97 -14.04
N LYS A 160 21.47 -14.21 -15.12
CA LYS A 160 20.55 -13.17 -15.59
C LYS A 160 19.47 -13.81 -16.45
N HIS A 161 18.22 -13.65 -16.04
CA HIS A 161 17.04 -14.15 -16.73
C HIS A 161 16.26 -12.97 -17.31
N LEU A 162 15.86 -13.08 -18.57
CA LEU A 162 14.98 -12.09 -19.20
C LEU A 162 13.55 -12.27 -18.68
N ALA A 163 12.91 -11.16 -18.38
CA ALA A 163 11.52 -11.10 -17.96
C ALA A 163 10.83 -9.86 -18.53
N THR A 164 9.50 -9.88 -18.54
CA THR A 164 8.68 -8.72 -18.90
C THR A 164 7.87 -8.32 -17.68
N ILE A 165 8.01 -7.09 -17.22
CA ILE A 165 7.13 -6.55 -16.17
C ILE A 165 5.77 -6.29 -16.82
N ARG A 166 4.77 -7.04 -16.39
CA ARG A 166 3.37 -6.87 -16.80
C ARG A 166 2.65 -5.88 -15.93
N GLN A 167 3.06 -5.80 -14.66
CA GLN A 167 2.49 -4.87 -13.72
C GLN A 167 3.55 -4.33 -12.78
N LEU A 168 3.54 -3.01 -12.53
CA LEU A 168 4.53 -2.37 -11.66
C LEU A 168 3.85 -1.49 -10.59
N SER A 169 4.38 -1.55 -9.38
CA SER A 169 4.09 -0.64 -8.28
C SER A 169 5.37 -0.33 -7.51
N HIS A 170 5.30 0.60 -6.55
CA HIS A 170 6.42 0.90 -5.65
C HIS A 170 6.71 -0.22 -4.62
N VAL A 171 5.79 -1.17 -4.47
CA VAL A 171 5.85 -2.25 -3.46
C VAL A 171 6.22 -3.59 -4.11
N GLY A 172 6.10 -3.71 -5.43
CA GLY A 172 6.35 -4.96 -6.14
C GLY A 172 5.98 -4.90 -7.62
N ALA A 173 6.29 -5.98 -8.32
CA ALA A 173 6.04 -6.16 -9.74
C ALA A 173 5.51 -7.56 -10.06
N LEU A 174 4.59 -7.65 -11.03
CA LEU A 174 4.23 -8.90 -11.68
C LEU A 174 5.09 -9.01 -12.94
N ILE A 175 5.81 -10.11 -13.06
CA ILE A 175 6.66 -10.35 -14.21
C ILE A 175 6.25 -11.64 -14.92
N GLU A 176 6.41 -11.66 -16.23
CA GLU A 176 6.38 -12.87 -17.02
C GLU A 176 7.82 -13.34 -17.24
N SER A 177 8.10 -14.59 -16.87
CA SER A 177 9.43 -15.19 -17.04
C SER A 177 9.29 -16.61 -17.55
N ARG A 178 10.15 -17.00 -18.51
CA ARG A 178 10.27 -18.39 -18.96
C ARG A 178 11.14 -19.25 -18.04
N THR A 179 11.80 -18.63 -17.07
CA THR A 179 12.65 -19.32 -16.10
C THR A 179 11.82 -19.66 -14.87
N LEU A 180 11.97 -20.89 -14.37
CA LEU A 180 11.41 -21.29 -13.08
C LEU A 180 12.05 -20.48 -11.96
N LEU A 181 11.23 -19.70 -11.26
CA LEU A 181 11.62 -18.82 -10.17
C LEU A 181 10.82 -19.25 -8.95
N LEU A 182 11.47 -19.80 -7.92
CA LEU A 182 10.78 -20.43 -6.79
C LEU A 182 10.31 -19.38 -5.76
N PRO A 183 9.11 -19.54 -5.15
CA PRO A 183 8.67 -18.74 -4.02
C PRO A 183 9.68 -18.73 -2.87
N GLY A 184 9.80 -17.60 -2.18
CA GLY A 184 10.77 -17.38 -1.10
C GLY A 184 12.18 -17.03 -1.58
N THR A 185 12.46 -17.12 -2.88
CA THR A 185 13.77 -16.79 -3.44
C THR A 185 13.97 -15.26 -3.49
N THR A 186 15.15 -14.79 -3.04
CA THR A 186 15.53 -13.37 -3.17
C THR A 186 16.07 -13.12 -4.57
N VAL A 187 15.61 -12.03 -5.19
CA VAL A 187 15.98 -11.64 -6.55
C VAL A 187 16.33 -10.16 -6.62
N VAL A 188 17.08 -9.78 -7.66
CA VAL A 188 17.25 -8.39 -8.09
C VAL A 188 16.58 -8.22 -9.45
N LEU A 189 15.52 -7.40 -9.47
CA LEU A 189 14.82 -7.01 -10.69
C LEU A 189 15.42 -5.72 -11.23
N SER A 190 15.93 -5.76 -12.46
CA SER A 190 16.51 -4.59 -13.13
C SER A 190 15.69 -4.20 -14.36
N PHE A 191 15.30 -2.93 -14.48
CA PHE A 191 14.45 -2.43 -15.56
C PHE A 191 14.70 -0.94 -15.81
N ILE A 192 14.19 -0.41 -16.92
CA ILE A 192 14.26 1.01 -17.27
C ILE A 192 12.83 1.54 -17.40
N LEU A 193 12.54 2.70 -16.78
CA LEU A 193 11.25 3.37 -16.93
C LEU A 193 11.24 4.23 -18.21
N PRO A 194 10.34 3.97 -19.17
CA PRO A 194 10.20 4.77 -20.38
C PRO A 194 9.82 6.22 -20.05
N GLY A 195 10.41 7.17 -20.77
CA GLY A 195 10.15 8.60 -20.61
C GLY A 195 11.01 9.30 -19.55
N ALA A 196 11.71 8.54 -18.70
CA ALA A 196 12.65 9.09 -17.72
C ALA A 196 14.11 8.67 -17.94
N ASP A 197 14.38 7.65 -18.78
CA ASP A 197 15.69 7.00 -18.98
C ASP A 197 16.39 6.62 -17.65
N LEU A 198 15.59 6.33 -16.62
CA LEU A 198 16.07 5.92 -15.31
C LEU A 198 16.12 4.40 -15.23
N SER A 199 17.32 3.86 -15.00
CA SER A 199 17.52 2.45 -14.70
C SER A 199 17.32 2.18 -13.21
N PHE A 200 16.52 1.17 -12.89
CA PHE A 200 16.29 0.69 -11.53
C PHE A 200 16.86 -0.72 -11.37
N SER A 201 17.42 -1.00 -10.21
CA SER A 201 17.82 -2.35 -9.78
C SER A 201 17.33 -2.55 -8.35
N ILE A 202 16.21 -3.27 -8.20
CA ILE A 202 15.48 -3.38 -6.95
C ILE A 202 15.56 -4.82 -6.45
N ARG A 203 15.96 -4.99 -5.20
CA ARG A 203 15.91 -6.29 -4.52
C ARG A 203 14.46 -6.61 -4.16
N GLY A 204 14.07 -7.86 -4.32
CA GLY A 204 12.76 -8.32 -3.90
C GLY A 204 12.75 -9.81 -3.58
N THR A 205 11.61 -10.29 -3.08
CA THR A 205 11.35 -11.69 -2.77
C THR A 205 10.23 -12.17 -3.66
N ILE A 206 10.41 -13.36 -4.26
CA ILE A 206 9.36 -13.99 -5.05
C ILE A 206 8.28 -14.51 -4.09
N LEU A 207 7.05 -14.03 -4.25
CA LEU A 207 5.92 -14.44 -3.42
C LEU A 207 5.20 -15.66 -3.99
N ASN A 208 4.94 -15.63 -5.30
CA ASN A 208 4.28 -16.71 -6.01
C ASN A 208 4.93 -16.89 -7.38
N SER A 209 4.95 -18.13 -7.85
CA SER A 209 5.35 -18.51 -9.19
C SER A 209 4.21 -19.30 -9.78
N GLY A 210 3.70 -18.93 -10.97
CA GLY A 210 2.61 -19.62 -11.66
C GLY A 210 2.93 -21.06 -12.12
N TYR A 211 3.85 -21.74 -11.43
CA TYR A 211 4.22 -23.12 -11.65
C TYR A 211 3.39 -24.01 -10.70
N GLU A 212 2.35 -24.65 -11.22
CA GLU A 212 1.67 -25.73 -10.50
C GLU A 212 2.55 -27.01 -10.53
N PRO A 213 2.80 -27.67 -9.39
CA PRO A 213 3.65 -28.86 -9.32
C PRO A 213 2.98 -30.15 -9.84
N ASP A 214 1.70 -30.13 -10.19
CA ASP A 214 0.96 -31.29 -10.69
C ASP A 214 0.64 -31.12 -12.17
N CYS A 215 1.44 -31.71 -13.05
CA CYS A 215 0.98 -32.33 -14.31
C CYS A 215 2.16 -32.97 -15.04
N ALA A 216 2.41 -34.24 -14.71
CA ALA A 216 3.09 -35.13 -15.64
C ALA A 216 2.19 -35.35 -16.87
N ALA A 217 2.77 -35.10 -18.06
CA ALA A 217 2.26 -35.51 -19.37
C ALA A 217 0.91 -34.91 -19.82
N THR A 218 0.96 -33.88 -20.66
CA THR A 218 0.39 -33.91 -22.02
C THR A 218 0.74 -32.61 -22.78
N TYR A 219 1.13 -32.77 -24.04
CA TYR A 219 1.42 -31.70 -24.97
C TYR A 219 0.20 -30.79 -25.19
N THR A 220 0.35 -29.46 -25.16
CA THR A 220 -0.17 -28.54 -26.21
C THR A 220 0.58 -27.20 -26.16
N VAL A 221 0.89 -26.73 -27.36
CA VAL A 221 1.53 -25.49 -27.80
C VAL A 221 0.72 -24.24 -27.38
N MET A 222 1.42 -23.14 -27.04
CA MET A 222 0.90 -21.79 -26.70
C MET A 222 0.37 -21.59 -25.26
N GLY A 223 1.21 -21.79 -24.25
CA GLY A 223 0.95 -21.27 -22.90
C GLY A 223 1.60 -19.90 -22.71
N GLU A 224 0.86 -18.92 -22.17
CA GLU A 224 1.45 -17.68 -21.66
C GLU A 224 2.58 -18.01 -20.67
N PRO A 225 3.72 -17.29 -20.72
CA PRO A 225 4.80 -17.52 -19.77
C PRO A 225 4.26 -17.36 -18.33
N PRO A 226 4.66 -18.22 -17.38
CA PRO A 226 4.14 -18.17 -16.03
C PRO A 226 4.43 -16.80 -15.40
N GLU A 227 3.40 -16.22 -14.80
CA GLU A 227 3.53 -14.99 -14.04
C GLU A 227 4.20 -15.27 -12.70
N VAL A 228 5.10 -14.38 -12.31
CA VAL A 228 5.88 -14.44 -11.07
C VAL A 228 5.69 -13.13 -10.35
N ASP A 229 5.27 -13.21 -9.09
CA ASP A 229 5.05 -12.03 -8.26
C ASP A 229 6.29 -11.73 -7.41
N ILE A 230 6.78 -10.50 -7.48
CA ILE A 230 7.95 -10.03 -6.73
C ILE A 230 7.52 -8.90 -5.79
N GLN A 231 7.74 -9.08 -4.50
CA GLN A 231 7.66 -8.01 -3.50
C GLN A 231 9.00 -7.30 -3.38
N PHE A 232 9.03 -5.98 -3.50
CA PHE A 232 10.24 -5.20 -3.34
C PHE A 232 10.62 -5.06 -1.86
N ALA A 233 11.92 -5.17 -1.60
CA ALA A 233 12.51 -4.79 -0.32
C ALA A 233 12.46 -3.25 -0.17
N PRO A 234 12.55 -2.73 1.08
CA PRO A 234 12.63 -1.29 1.31
C PRO A 234 13.74 -0.65 0.47
N MET A 235 13.40 0.43 -0.24
CA MET A 235 14.30 1.15 -1.14
C MET A 235 14.47 2.60 -0.69
N ALA A 236 15.39 3.33 -1.32
CA ALA A 236 15.58 4.75 -1.03
C ALA A 236 14.31 5.54 -1.36
N ALA A 237 13.93 6.49 -0.49
CA ALA A 237 12.72 7.32 -0.67
C ALA A 237 12.68 8.07 -2.01
N SER A 238 13.85 8.38 -2.59
CA SER A 238 13.98 8.97 -3.93
C SER A 238 13.49 8.02 -5.03
N ASP A 239 13.87 6.74 -4.97
CA ASP A 239 13.52 5.75 -5.98
C ASP A 239 12.05 5.34 -5.85
N GLU A 240 11.57 5.19 -4.61
CA GLU A 240 10.16 4.97 -4.31
C GLU A 240 9.29 6.11 -4.88
N SER A 241 9.70 7.36 -4.67
CA SER A 241 8.96 8.53 -5.18
C SER A 241 8.90 8.58 -6.70
N LYS A 242 10.00 8.23 -7.38
CA LYS A 242 10.06 8.19 -8.86
C LYS A 242 9.17 7.10 -9.43
N ILE A 243 9.21 5.90 -8.84
CA ILE A 243 8.35 4.78 -9.28
C ILE A 243 6.89 5.13 -9.02
N ARG A 244 6.55 5.70 -7.86
CA ARG A 244 5.19 6.18 -7.58
C ARG A 244 4.73 7.22 -8.59
N ALA A 245 5.56 8.21 -8.90
CA ALA A 245 5.22 9.26 -9.85
C ALA A 245 4.96 8.69 -11.26
N TRP A 246 5.80 7.75 -11.72
CA TRP A 246 5.61 7.11 -13.01
C TRP A 246 4.34 6.25 -13.05
N VAL A 247 4.09 5.44 -12.03
CA VAL A 247 2.87 4.62 -11.92
C VAL A 247 1.65 5.53 -11.97
N LEU A 248 1.62 6.63 -11.20
CA LEU A 248 0.50 7.57 -11.19
C LEU A 248 0.23 8.24 -12.54
N GLN A 249 1.27 8.50 -13.33
CA GLN A 249 1.13 9.10 -14.67
C GLN A 249 0.60 8.10 -15.71
N ASN A 250 0.85 6.81 -15.52
CA ASN A 250 0.52 5.75 -16.48
C ASN A 250 -0.71 4.93 -16.08
N LEU A 251 -1.31 5.18 -14.91
CA LEU A 251 -2.60 4.60 -14.55
C LEU A 251 -3.68 5.06 -15.55
N PRO A 252 -4.62 4.16 -15.93
CA PRO A 252 -5.73 4.53 -16.79
C PRO A 252 -6.52 5.68 -16.13
N ARG A 253 -6.79 6.73 -16.91
CA ARG A 253 -7.54 7.88 -16.40
C ARG A 253 -8.98 7.44 -16.13
N PRO A 254 -9.63 7.95 -15.07
CA PRO A 254 -11.02 7.60 -14.77
C PRO A 254 -12.01 7.96 -15.89
N SER A 255 -11.63 8.81 -16.85
CA SER A 255 -12.40 9.09 -18.07
C SER A 255 -12.48 7.92 -19.07
N ASP A 256 -11.53 6.98 -19.01
CA ASP A 256 -11.36 5.93 -20.02
C ASP A 256 -12.10 4.63 -19.64
N LEU A 257 -12.78 4.62 -18.48
CA LEU A 257 -13.60 3.52 -17.95
C LEU A 257 -15.11 3.70 -18.23
N SER A 258 -15.45 4.50 -19.24
CA SER A 258 -16.84 4.81 -19.62
C SER A 258 -17.40 3.84 -20.65
#